data_AF-E3PUV1-F1
#
_entry.id   AF-E3PUV1-F1
#
_cell.length_a   1.000
_cell.length_b   1.000
_cell.length_c   1.000
_cell.angle_alpha   90.00
_cell.angle_beta   90.00
_cell.angle_gamma   90.00
#
_symmetry.space_group_name_H-M   'P 1'
#
loop_
_entity.id
_entity.type
_entity.pdbx_description
1 polymer ?
#
loop_
_entity_poly.entity_id
_entity_poly.type
_entity_poly.pdbx_seq_one_letter_code
_entity_poly.pdbx_strand_id
1 'polypeptide(L)'
;MFRSESVSKKMKDKKYMKNKIKTKNRKRDKVVCFRLTQTESDMLDRKITITGISKQEYIIQSILNHEVNIKSDYRLAESISMEIFQLAKVIKKFGKLNDEEQLLLMYILEIYEEIKNEKAFSN
;
A
#
# COMPACT_ATOMS: atom_id res chain seq x y z
N MET A 1 -43.94 -26.08 16.49
CA MET A 1 -43.58 -24.64 16.42
C MET A 1 -43.12 -24.32 15.00
N PHE A 2 -43.97 -23.67 14.21
CA PHE A 2 -43.68 -23.35 12.81
C PHE A 2 -42.86 -22.07 12.73
N ARG A 3 -41.59 -22.19 12.30
CA ARG A 3 -40.76 -21.03 11.96
C ARG A 3 -41.32 -20.44 10.67
N SER A 4 -42.04 -19.33 10.79
CA SER A 4 -42.75 -18.71 9.66
C SER A 4 -41.79 -18.44 8.50
N GLU A 5 -42.15 -18.93 7.31
CA GLU A 5 -41.34 -18.84 6.08
C GLU A 5 -40.94 -17.39 5.74
N SER A 6 -41.72 -16.42 6.23
CA SER A 6 -41.46 -14.99 6.15
C SER A 6 -40.14 -14.57 6.81
N VAL A 7 -39.74 -15.20 7.93
CA VAL A 7 -38.46 -14.93 8.60
C VAL A 7 -37.30 -15.49 7.79
N SER A 8 -37.45 -16.71 7.26
CA SER A 8 -36.42 -17.36 6.42
C SER A 8 -36.22 -16.61 5.09
N LYS A 9 -37.29 -16.06 4.50
CA LYS A 9 -37.24 -15.24 3.27
C LYS A 9 -36.53 -13.91 3.52
N LYS A 10 -36.87 -13.20 4.60
CA LYS A 10 -36.15 -11.97 5.03
C LYS A 10 -34.67 -12.22 5.30
N MET A 11 -34.30 -13.35 5.90
CA MET A 11 -32.90 -13.73 6.13
C MET A 11 -32.15 -14.03 4.82
N LYS A 12 -32.79 -14.68 3.85
CA LYS A 12 -32.23 -14.92 2.50
C LYS A 12 -32.05 -13.61 1.73
N ASP A 13 -33.02 -12.71 1.76
CA ASP A 13 -32.95 -11.41 1.08
C ASP A 13 -31.86 -10.51 1.70
N LYS A 14 -31.72 -10.53 3.03
CA LYS A 14 -30.64 -9.81 3.73
C LYS A 14 -29.26 -10.39 3.40
N LYS A 15 -29.14 -11.72 3.25
CA LYS A 15 -27.90 -12.39 2.79
C LYS A 15 -27.59 -12.06 1.32
N TYR A 16 -28.61 -12.00 0.46
CA TYR A 16 -28.46 -11.65 -0.95
C TYR A 16 -28.08 -10.16 -1.14
N MET A 17 -28.64 -9.25 -0.34
CA MET A 17 -28.24 -7.84 -0.29
C MET A 17 -26.83 -7.63 0.28
N LYS A 18 -26.42 -8.45 1.27
CA LYS A 18 -25.07 -8.41 1.83
C LYS A 18 -24.01 -8.86 0.82
N ASN A 19 -24.36 -9.80 -0.07
CA ASN A 19 -23.50 -10.27 -1.16
C ASN A 19 -23.60 -9.42 -2.45
N LYS A 20 -24.61 -8.54 -2.57
CA LYS A 20 -24.81 -7.63 -3.72
C LYS A 20 -24.23 -6.23 -3.49
N ILE A 21 -23.44 -6.01 -2.44
CA ILE A 21 -22.47 -4.92 -2.46
C ILE A 21 -21.27 -5.46 -3.23
N LYS A 22 -21.46 -5.63 -4.54
CA LYS A 22 -20.34 -5.64 -5.47
C LYS A 22 -19.58 -4.36 -5.17
N THR A 23 -18.39 -4.54 -4.62
CA THR A 23 -17.31 -3.57 -4.58
C THR A 23 -17.41 -2.72 -5.83
N LYS A 24 -17.95 -1.50 -5.70
CA LYS A 24 -17.68 -0.46 -6.70
C LYS A 24 -16.16 -0.44 -6.80
N ASN A 25 -15.60 -0.67 -7.99
CA ASN A 25 -14.15 -0.64 -8.24
C ASN A 25 -13.63 0.76 -7.90
N ARG A 26 -13.44 1.03 -6.59
CA ARG A 26 -12.81 2.25 -6.12
C ARG A 26 -11.36 2.13 -6.53
N LYS A 27 -10.82 3.17 -7.17
CA LYS A 27 -9.39 3.23 -7.51
C LYS A 27 -8.48 2.95 -6.30
N ARG A 28 -8.94 3.27 -5.10
CA ARG A 28 -8.25 3.04 -3.82
C ARG A 28 -9.20 2.25 -2.91
N ASP A 29 -9.10 0.92 -2.93
CA ASP A 29 -9.98 0.00 -2.16
C ASP A 29 -9.41 -0.36 -0.77
N LYS A 30 -8.11 -0.13 -0.54
CA LYS A 30 -7.44 -0.39 0.72
C LYS A 30 -7.53 0.80 1.68
N VAL A 31 -7.68 0.49 2.97
CA VAL A 31 -7.71 1.46 4.06
C VAL A 31 -6.51 1.22 4.97
N VAL A 32 -5.78 2.28 5.28
CA VAL A 32 -4.67 2.27 6.24
C VAL A 32 -5.03 3.21 7.39
N CYS A 33 -4.85 2.74 8.63
CA CYS A 33 -5.17 3.50 9.83
C CYS A 33 -3.91 3.76 10.64
N PHE A 34 -3.69 5.01 11.05
CA PHE A 34 -2.59 5.42 11.90
C PHE A 34 -3.12 5.93 13.25
N ARG A 35 -2.34 5.71 14.31
CA ARG A 35 -2.53 6.39 15.59
C ARG A 35 -1.53 7.52 15.65
N LEU A 36 -2.00 8.70 16.04
CA LEU A 36 -1.20 9.90 16.17
C LEU A 36 -1.45 10.48 17.56
N THR A 37 -0.39 11.00 18.16
CA THR A 37 -0.49 11.93 19.28
C THR A 37 -1.10 13.25 18.82
N GLN A 38 -1.56 14.08 19.76
CA GLN A 38 -2.17 15.37 19.43
C GLN A 38 -1.21 16.25 18.63
N THR A 39 0.05 16.32 19.05
CA THR A 39 1.09 17.12 18.39
C THR A 39 1.36 16.67 16.96
N GLU A 40 1.41 15.36 16.71
CA GLU A 40 1.62 14.80 15.37
C GLU A 40 0.43 15.09 14.44
N SER A 41 -0.79 15.01 14.95
CA SER A 41 -2.00 15.36 14.18
C SER A 41 -2.02 16.85 13.81
N ASP A 42 -1.70 17.72 14.76
CA ASP A 42 -1.66 19.17 14.53
C ASP A 42 -0.60 19.55 13.49
N MET A 43 0.56 18.91 13.52
CA MET A 43 1.61 19.10 12.51
C MET A 43 1.15 18.62 11.13
N LEU A 44 0.50 17.46 11.05
CA LEU A 44 -0.04 16.92 9.81
C LEU A 44 -1.06 17.89 9.20
N ASP A 45 -2.02 18.38 10.01
CA ASP A 45 -3.05 19.30 9.56
C ASP A 45 -2.48 20.64 9.08
N ARG A 46 -1.44 21.16 9.75
CA ARG A 46 -0.71 22.35 9.29
C ARG A 46 -0.06 22.12 7.92
N LYS A 47 0.64 21.00 7.74
CA LYS A 47 1.29 20.66 6.46
C LYS A 47 0.26 20.50 5.33
N ILE A 48 -0.88 19.88 5.62
CA ILE A 48 -2.00 19.76 4.66
C ILE A 48 -2.56 21.14 4.30
N THR A 49 -2.74 22.01 5.30
CA THR A 49 -3.24 23.37 5.09
C THR A 49 -2.31 24.18 4.18
N ILE A 50 -0.99 24.08 4.39
CA ILE A 50 0.02 24.77 3.57
C ILE A 50 0.00 24.25 2.12
N THR A 51 -0.14 22.95 1.94
CA THR A 51 -0.11 22.33 0.60
C THR A 51 -1.41 22.49 -0.17
N GLY A 52 -2.53 22.79 0.51
CA GLY A 52 -3.82 23.05 -0.13
C GLY A 52 -4.47 21.82 -0.80
N ILE A 53 -3.92 20.63 -0.58
CA ILE A 53 -4.43 19.37 -1.13
C ILE A 53 -5.23 18.60 -0.07
N SER A 54 -6.00 17.61 -0.51
CA SER A 54 -6.75 16.77 0.42
C SER A 54 -5.81 15.95 1.32
N LYS A 55 -6.22 15.71 2.57
CA LYS A 55 -5.49 14.85 3.53
C LYS A 55 -5.12 13.47 2.94
N GLN A 56 -6.04 12.88 2.17
CA GLN A 56 -5.79 11.59 1.51
C GLN A 56 -4.67 11.72 0.47
N GLU A 57 -4.70 12.74 -0.38
CA GLU A 57 -3.69 12.93 -1.42
C GLU A 57 -2.33 13.30 -0.83
N TYR A 58 -2.32 14.15 0.22
CA TYR A 58 -1.12 14.49 0.97
C TYR A 58 -0.45 13.26 1.57
N ILE A 59 -1.21 12.39 2.24
CA ILE A 59 -0.66 11.17 2.85
C ILE A 59 -0.16 10.21 1.78
N ILE A 60 -0.88 10.06 0.66
CA ILE A 60 -0.44 9.21 -0.45
C ILE A 60 0.87 9.74 -1.06
N GLN A 61 0.95 11.03 -1.38
CA GLN A 61 2.17 11.64 -1.90
C GLN A 61 3.31 11.56 -0.88
N SER A 62 3.02 11.78 0.41
CA SER A 62 4.01 11.68 1.48
C SER A 62 4.49 10.24 1.73
N ILE A 63 3.74 9.21 1.34
CA ILE A 63 4.17 7.81 1.44
C ILE A 63 4.91 7.39 0.17
N LEU A 64 4.45 7.83 -1.00
CA LEU A 64 5.00 7.43 -2.30
C LEU A 64 6.21 8.24 -2.74
N ASN A 65 6.31 9.50 -2.33
CA ASN A 65 7.33 10.46 -2.78
C ASN A 65 8.31 10.87 -1.66
N HIS A 66 8.30 10.20 -0.51
CA HIS A 66 9.30 10.49 0.52
C HIS A 66 10.62 9.85 0.11
N GLU A 67 11.69 10.67 0.03
CA GLU A 67 13.06 10.19 0.21
C GLU A 67 13.08 9.36 1.50
N VAL A 68 13.20 8.05 1.34
CA VAL A 68 13.44 7.16 2.46
C VAL A 68 14.90 7.35 2.79
N ASN A 69 15.23 7.76 4.02
CA ASN A 69 16.62 7.73 4.45
C ASN A 69 16.96 6.27 4.78
N ILE A 70 17.44 5.55 3.77
CA ILE A 70 17.63 4.11 3.80
C ILE A 70 18.91 3.80 4.55
N LYS A 71 18.79 3.59 5.86
CA LYS A 71 19.90 2.99 6.61
C LYS A 71 20.09 1.54 6.15
N SER A 72 21.30 1.21 5.71
CA SER A 72 21.67 -0.16 5.34
C SER A 72 21.58 -1.11 6.56
N ASP A 73 20.41 -1.72 6.78
CA ASP A 73 20.18 -2.76 7.78
C ASP A 73 20.11 -4.14 7.08
N TYR A 74 20.51 -5.20 7.78
CA TYR A 74 20.43 -6.58 7.29
C TYR A 74 19.00 -6.94 6.83
N ARG A 75 17.99 -6.44 7.54
CA ARG A 75 16.56 -6.64 7.22
C ARG A 75 16.16 -6.08 5.87
N LEU A 76 16.79 -4.98 5.46
CA LEU A 76 16.52 -4.37 4.16
C LEU A 76 17.07 -5.25 3.03
N ALA A 77 18.30 -5.77 3.18
CA ALA A 77 18.89 -6.68 2.21
C ALA A 77 18.06 -7.96 2.06
N GLU A 78 17.56 -8.51 3.17
CA GLU A 78 16.65 -9.66 3.17
C GLU A 78 15.34 -9.34 2.42
N SER A 79 14.70 -8.21 2.73
CA SER A 79 13.47 -7.78 2.06
C SER A 79 13.66 -7.57 0.55
N ILE A 80 14.75 -6.91 0.14
CA ILE A 80 15.09 -6.71 -1.28
C ILE A 80 15.29 -8.07 -1.97
N SER A 81 16.00 -9.00 -1.32
CA SER A 81 16.26 -10.33 -1.88
C SER A 81 14.97 -11.12 -2.10
N MET A 82 14.01 -11.01 -1.18
CA MET A 82 12.71 -11.68 -1.28
C MET A 82 11.91 -11.12 -2.45
N GLU A 83 11.84 -9.80 -2.62
CA GLU A 83 11.04 -9.22 -3.70
C GLU A 83 11.67 -9.43 -5.07
N ILE A 84 13.00 -9.36 -5.18
CA ILE A 84 13.70 -9.76 -6.41
C ILE A 84 13.39 -11.23 -6.74
N PHE A 85 13.37 -12.12 -5.75
CA PHE A 85 13.04 -13.53 -5.97
C PHE A 85 11.59 -13.74 -6.44
N GLN A 86 10.63 -13.00 -5.87
CA GLN A 86 9.23 -13.05 -6.31
C GLN A 86 9.08 -12.54 -7.74
N LEU A 87 9.70 -11.41 -8.09
CA LEU A 87 9.69 -10.85 -9.44
C LEU A 87 10.34 -11.82 -10.44
N ALA A 88 11.49 -12.41 -10.10
CA ALA A 88 12.14 -13.42 -10.93
C ALA A 88 11.25 -14.66 -11.17
N LYS A 89 10.47 -15.07 -10.16
CA LYS A 89 9.50 -16.16 -10.28
C LYS A 89 8.35 -15.81 -11.22
N VAL A 90 7.87 -14.57 -11.19
CA VAL A 90 6.85 -14.07 -12.12
C VAL A 90 7.41 -14.07 -13.54
N ILE A 91 8.61 -13.54 -13.77
CA ILE A 91 9.27 -13.55 -15.09
C ILE A 91 9.46 -14.99 -15.58
N LYS A 92 9.94 -15.90 -14.72
CA LYS A 92 10.12 -17.32 -15.07
C LYS A 92 8.80 -17.99 -15.48
N LYS A 93 7.68 -17.59 -14.89
CA LYS A 93 6.37 -18.20 -15.13
C LYS A 93 5.62 -17.58 -16.32
N PHE A 94 5.71 -16.27 -16.49
CA PHE A 94 4.89 -15.51 -17.43
C PHE A 94 5.69 -14.77 -18.52
N GLY A 95 7.03 -14.75 -18.43
CA GLY A 95 7.94 -14.13 -19.39
C GLY A 95 8.02 -12.61 -19.33
N LYS A 96 7.13 -11.95 -18.57
CA LYS A 96 7.06 -10.49 -18.45
C LYS A 96 6.47 -10.08 -17.10
N LEU A 97 6.81 -8.86 -16.69
CA LEU A 97 6.21 -8.17 -15.56
C LEU A 97 5.03 -7.31 -16.02
N ASN A 98 4.01 -7.19 -15.19
CA ASN A 98 2.93 -6.21 -15.38
C ASN A 98 3.35 -4.80 -14.92
N ASP A 99 2.51 -3.79 -15.15
CA ASP A 99 2.85 -2.40 -14.86
C ASP A 99 3.16 -2.15 -13.37
N GLU A 100 2.44 -2.82 -12.46
CA GLU A 100 2.65 -2.69 -11.00
C GLU A 100 3.97 -3.35 -10.57
N GLU A 101 4.29 -4.52 -11.11
CA GLU A 101 5.53 -5.26 -10.86
C GLU A 101 6.75 -4.52 -11.44
N GLN A 102 6.59 -3.83 -12.56
CA GLN A 102 7.63 -2.98 -13.14
C GLN A 102 7.92 -1.76 -12.27
N LEU A 103 6.88 -1.10 -11.74
CA LEU A 103 7.04 0.00 -10.78
C LEU A 103 7.74 -0.48 -9.51
N LEU A 104 7.39 -1.67 -9.01
CA LEU A 104 8.04 -2.27 -7.85
C LEU A 104 9.53 -2.56 -8.11
N LEU A 105 9.86 -3.10 -9.29
CA LEU A 105 11.25 -3.33 -9.68
C LEU A 105 12.04 -2.02 -9.75
N MET A 106 11.45 -0.97 -10.32
CA MET A 106 12.09 0.35 -10.41
C MET A 106 12.42 0.90 -9.02
N TYR A 107 11.48 0.81 -8.09
CA TYR A 107 11.66 1.22 -6.70
C TYR A 107 12.79 0.43 -6.01
N ILE A 108 12.86 -0.90 -6.21
CA ILE A 108 13.96 -1.71 -5.65
C ILE A 108 15.32 -1.29 -6.20
N LEU A 109 15.40 -0.92 -7.49
CA LEU A 109 16.64 -0.46 -8.12
C LEU A 109 17.06 0.91 -7.59
N GLU A 110 16.12 1.83 -7.40
CA GLU A 110 16.36 3.15 -6.80
C GLU A 110 16.95 3.02 -5.39
N ILE A 111 16.36 2.15 -4.55
CA ILE A 111 16.90 1.81 -3.23
C ILE A 111 18.33 1.25 -3.32
N TYR A 112 18.60 0.36 -4.28
CA TYR A 112 19.92 -0.22 -4.46
C TYR A 112 20.96 0.83 -4.86
N GLU A 113 20.60 1.78 -5.73
CA GLU A 113 21.46 2.89 -6.12
C GLU A 113 21.78 3.81 -4.94
N GLU A 114 20.79 4.14 -4.11
CA GLU A 114 21.00 4.92 -2.89
C GLU A 114 21.98 4.22 -1.94
N ILE A 115 21.79 2.92 -1.64
CA ILE A 115 22.71 2.14 -0.79
C ILE A 115 24.12 2.07 -1.39
N LYS A 116 24.22 1.92 -2.72
CA LYS A 116 25.51 1.86 -3.41
C LYS A 116 26.23 3.21 -3.33
N ASN A 117 25.50 4.31 -3.49
CA ASN A 117 26.05 5.66 -3.40
C ASN A 117 26.51 5.95 -1.97
N GLU A 118 25.75 5.61 -0.93
CA GLU A 118 26.18 5.76 0.48
C GLU A 118 27.50 5.04 0.76
N LYS A 119 27.69 3.82 0.22
CA LYS A 119 28.95 3.08 0.35
C LYS A 119 30.12 3.72 -0.41
N ALA A 120 29.85 4.43 -1.50
CA ALA A 120 30.87 5.13 -2.28
C ALA A 120 31.36 6.42 -1.60
N PHE A 121 30.50 7.11 -0.85
CA PHE A 121 30.84 8.34 -0.11
C PHE A 121 31.35 8.08 1.32
N SER A 122 31.31 6.83 1.80
CA SER A 122 31.81 6.43 3.13
C SER A 122 33.23 5.84 3.12
N ASN A 123 33.94 5.86 1.98
CA ASN A 123 35.33 5.42 1.82
C ASN A 123 36.28 6.60 1.58
#